data_AF-A0A967JRA3-F1
#
_entry.id   AF-A0A967JRA3-F1
#
_cell.length_a   1.000
_cell.length_b   1.000
_cell.length_c   1.000
_cell.angle_alpha   90.00
_cell.angle_beta   90.00
_cell.angle_gamma   90.00
#
_symmetry.space_group_name_H-M   'P 1'
#
loop_
_entity.id
_entity.type
_entity.pdbx_description
1 polymer ?
#
loop_
_entity_poly.entity_id
_entity_poly.type
_entity_poly.pdbx_seq_one_letter_code
_entity_poly.pdbx_strand_id
1 'polypeptide(L)' 'KGLLVNGIEALRSYLFDDAWTWEHQALVRARVVAGSDALAGRFADIRREVLLMERDPDELRREVREMRERMRQ' A
#
# COMPACT_ATOMS: atom_id res chain seq x y z
N LYS A 1 -10.19 -13.17 5.80
CA LYS A 1 -9.39 -13.37 7.04
C LYS A 1 -7.93 -13.39 6.64
N GLY A 2 -7.18 -12.31 6.87
CA GLY A 2 -5.75 -12.24 6.58
C GLY A 2 -4.91 -12.88 7.70
N LEU A 3 -3.69 -13.28 7.38
CA LEU A 3 -2.71 -13.67 8.38
C LEU A 3 -2.37 -12.47 9.27
N LEU A 4 -2.14 -12.71 10.56
CA LEU A 4 -1.75 -11.66 11.52
C LEU A 4 -0.35 -11.10 11.21
N VAL A 5 0.51 -11.93 10.62
CA VAL A 5 1.88 -11.59 10.20
C VAL A 5 2.10 -12.12 8.80
N ASN A 6 2.61 -11.28 7.92
CA ASN A 6 3.00 -11.66 6.56
C ASN A 6 4.53 -11.59 6.43
N GLY A 7 5.10 -12.52 5.67
CA GLY A 7 6.47 -12.36 5.19
C GLY A 7 6.55 -11.14 4.28
N ILE A 8 7.70 -10.46 4.28
CA ILE A 8 7.86 -9.21 3.52
C ILE A 8 7.65 -9.39 2.00
N GLU A 9 7.90 -10.58 1.46
CA GLU A 9 7.73 -10.83 0.03
C GLU A 9 6.26 -11.11 -0.31
N ALA A 10 5.54 -11.76 0.59
CA ALA A 10 4.10 -11.91 0.47
C ALA A 10 3.40 -10.55 0.56
N LEU A 11 3.87 -9.66 1.45
CA LEU A 11 3.40 -8.27 1.50
C LEU A 11 3.66 -7.55 0.18
N ARG A 12 4.86 -7.73 -0.40
CA ARG A 12 5.20 -7.16 -1.70
C ARG A 12 4.23 -7.62 -2.77
N SER A 13 4.12 -8.93 -3.02
CA SER A 13 3.21 -9.47 -4.04
C SER A 13 1.78 -8.95 -3.85
N TYR A 14 1.26 -8.98 -2.62
CA TYR A 14 -0.07 -8.46 -2.34
C TYR A 14 -0.21 -6.98 -2.73
N LEU A 15 0.74 -6.13 -2.35
CA LEU A 15 0.69 -4.70 -2.65
C LEU A 15 0.79 -4.40 -4.15
N PHE A 16 1.40 -5.27 -4.95
CA PHE A 16 1.51 -5.09 -6.39
C PHE A 16 0.32 -5.66 -7.15
N ASP A 17 -0.14 -6.85 -6.77
CA ASP A 17 -1.03 -7.66 -7.60
C ASP A 17 -2.51 -7.57 -7.16
N ASP A 18 -2.76 -7.44 -5.85
CA ASP A 18 -4.09 -7.62 -5.27
C ASP A 18 -4.64 -6.39 -4.52
N ALA A 19 -3.75 -5.48 -4.11
CA ALA A 19 -4.12 -4.37 -3.24
C ALA A 19 -4.97 -3.33 -3.95
N TRP A 20 -6.02 -2.89 -3.27
CA TRP A 20 -6.92 -1.85 -3.75
C TRP A 20 -6.28 -0.47 -3.60
N THR A 21 -6.71 0.50 -4.41
CA THR A 21 -6.21 1.89 -4.37
C THR A 21 -6.25 2.50 -2.96
N TRP A 22 -7.27 2.21 -2.16
CA TRP A 22 -7.37 2.73 -0.79
C TRP A 22 -6.30 2.14 0.15
N GLU A 23 -5.81 0.92 -0.10
CA GLU A 23 -4.72 0.30 0.65
C GLU A 23 -3.39 0.96 0.28
N HIS A 24 -3.19 1.29 -1.00
CA HIS A 24 -2.06 2.13 -1.42
C HIS A 24 -2.13 3.52 -0.79
N GLN A 25 -3.32 4.12 -0.65
CA GLN A 25 -3.48 5.38 0.08
C GLN A 25 -3.09 5.26 1.56
N ALA A 26 -3.45 4.15 2.22
CA ALA A 26 -3.00 3.88 3.58
C ALA A 26 -1.47 3.73 3.65
N LEU A 27 -0.86 3.08 2.66
CA LEU A 27 0.58 2.87 2.55
C LEU A 27 1.36 4.21 2.46
N VAL A 28 0.77 5.27 1.91
CA VAL A 28 1.38 6.62 1.91
C VAL A 28 1.77 7.07 3.32
N ARG A 29 0.96 6.70 4.33
CA ARG A 29 1.20 7.07 5.74
C ARG A 29 1.98 6.01 6.53
N ALA A 30 2.15 4.82 5.96
CA ALA A 30 2.84 3.73 6.63
C ALA A 30 4.33 4.04 6.81
N ARG A 31 4.86 3.69 7.98
CA ARG A 31 6.28 3.79 8.32
C ARG A 31 6.69 2.64 9.23
N VAL A 32 7.95 2.24 9.15
CA VAL A 32 8.53 1.30 10.09
C VAL A 32 8.68 2.02 11.43
N VAL A 33 8.20 1.38 12.50
CA VAL A 33 8.25 1.92 13.87
C VAL A 33 9.22 1.16 14.77
N ALA A 34 9.50 -0.11 14.44
CA ALA A 34 10.44 -0.99 15.12
C ALA A 34 10.84 -2.13 14.18
N GLY A 35 12.03 -2.70 14.40
CA GLY A 35 12.58 -3.80 13.58
C GLY A 35 14.08 -3.60 13.32
N SER A 36 14.68 -4.54 12.59
CA SER A 36 16.07 -4.39 12.13
C SER A 36 16.16 -3.43 10.96
N ASP A 37 17.30 -2.74 10.82
CA ASP A 37 17.56 -1.81 9.72
C ASP A 37 17.44 -2.48 8.36
N ALA A 38 17.88 -3.74 8.25
CA ALA A 38 17.77 -4.52 7.02
C ALA A 38 16.30 -4.74 6.60
N LEU A 39 15.42 -5.05 7.56
CA LEU A 39 13.99 -5.19 7.26
C LEU A 39 13.35 -3.84 6.96
N ALA A 40 13.77 -2.79 7.68
CA ALA A 40 13.27 -1.44 7.46
C ALA A 40 13.60 -0.93 6.05
N GLY A 41 14.82 -1.17 5.58
CA GLY A 41 15.25 -0.85 4.21
C GLY A 41 14.40 -1.56 3.17
N ARG A 42 14.23 -2.88 3.29
CA ARG A 42 13.40 -3.66 2.36
C ARG A 42 11.94 -3.19 2.31
N PHE A 43 11.36 -2.85 3.46
CA PHE A 43 10.00 -2.30 3.50
C PHE A 43 9.94 -0.93 2.81
N ALA A 44 10.93 -0.06 3.04
CA ALA A 44 11.00 1.25 2.40
C ALA A 44 11.13 1.14 0.88
N ASP A 45 11.92 0.18 0.37
CA ASP A 45 12.05 -0.09 -1.06
C ASP A 45 10.73 -0.55 -1.66
N ILE A 46 10.06 -1.55 -1.05
CA ILE A 46 8.74 -2.02 -1.50
C ILE A 46 7.73 -0.88 -1.50
N ARG A 47 7.66 -0.11 -0.42
CA ARG A 47 6.75 1.05 -0.31
C ARG A 47 7.03 2.07 -1.41
N ARG A 48 8.31 2.37 -1.68
CA ARG A 48 8.70 3.31 -2.73
C ARG A 48 8.24 2.81 -4.09
N GLU A 49 8.51 1.56 -4.42
CA GLU A 49 8.14 1.00 -5.72
C GLU A 49 6.62 0.97 -5.92
N VAL A 50 5.86 0.53 -4.92
CA VAL A 50 4.38 0.51 -4.97
C VAL A 50 3.82 1.92 -5.19
N LEU A 51 4.35 2.92 -4.49
CA LEU A 51 3.88 4.31 -4.61
C LEU A 51 4.30 4.96 -5.94
N LEU A 52 5.37 4.50 -6.57
CA LEU A 52 5.86 5.00 -7.86
C LEU A 52 5.27 4.25 -9.07
N MET A 53 4.46 3.22 -8.88
CA MET A 53 3.75 2.58 -10.00
C MET A 53 2.97 3.60 -10.82
N GLU A 54 3.07 3.47 -12.14
CA GLU A 54 2.30 4.30 -13.08
C GLU A 54 0.81 4.02 -12.91
N ARG A 55 0.01 5.08 -12.92
CA ARG A 55 -1.44 5.04 -12.75
C ARG A 55 -2.07 6.05 -13.69
N ASP A 56 -3.21 5.71 -14.26
CA ASP A 56 -4.03 6.69 -14.97
C ASP A 56 -4.52 7.75 -13.95
N PRO A 57 -4.18 9.04 -14.13
CA PRO A 57 -4.55 10.09 -13.18
C PRO A 57 -6.06 10.30 -13.04
N ASP A 58 -6.83 10.11 -14.11
CA ASP A 58 -8.28 10.32 -14.09
C ASP A 58 -9.00 9.16 -13.42
N GLU A 59 -8.57 7.92 -13.68
CA GLU A 59 -9.07 6.74 -12.98
C GLU A 59 -8.76 6.80 -11.48
N LEU A 60 -7.51 7.08 -11.13
CA LEU A 60 -7.10 7.21 -9.73
C LEU A 60 -7.91 8.29 -9.00
N ARG A 61 -8.13 9.44 -9.64
CA ARG A 61 -8.94 10.53 -9.05
C ARG A 61 -10.37 10.09 -8.78
N ARG A 62 -10.96 9.30 -9.68
CA ARG A 62 -12.32 8.74 -9.51
C ARG A 62 -12.35 7.78 -8.32
N GLU A 63 -11.47 6.79 -8.28
CA GLU A 63 -11.44 5.78 -7.22
C GLU A 63 -11.25 6.39 -5.82
N VAL A 64 -10.34 7.37 -5.71
CA VAL A 64 -10.11 8.10 -4.44
C VAL A 64 -11.36 8.83 -3.97
N ARG A 65 -12.13 9.44 -4.88
CA ARG A 65 -13.37 10.14 -4.54
C ARG A 65 -14.46 9.16 -4.11
N GLU A 66 -14.66 8.09 -4.88
CA GLU A 66 -15.66 7.06 -4.59
C GLU A 66 -15.42 6.42 -3.23
N MET A 67 -14.17 6.07 -2.92
CA MET A 67 -13.84 5.49 -1.61
C MET A 67 -14.09 6.48 -0.47
N ARG A 68 -13.71 7.75 -0.65
CA ARG A 68 -13.93 8.78 0.37
C ARG A 68 -15.42 9.02 0.64
N GLU A 69 -16.25 8.92 -0.38
CA GLU A 69 -17.70 9.04 -0.22
C GLU A 69 -18.29 7.82 0.50
N ARG A 70 -17.83 6.61 0.16
CA ARG A 70 -18.22 5.38 0.88
C ARG A 70 -17.87 5.41 2.37
N MET A 71 -16.79 6.08 2.77
CA MET A 71 -16.42 6.21 4.19
C MET A 71 -17.29 7.21 4.98
N ARG A 72 -18.05 8.07 4.31
CA ARG A 72 -18.90 9.09 4.95
C ARG A 72 -20.33 8.60 5.23
N GLN A 73 -20.76 7.57 4.52
CA GLN A 73 -22.04 6.88 4.71
C GLN A 73 -21.91 5.83 5.81
#